data_AF-A0A0D7AKG1-F1
#
_entry.id   AF-A0A0D7AKG1-F1
#
_cell.length_a   1.000
_cell.length_b   1.000
_cell.length_c   1.000
_cell.angle_alpha   90.00
_cell.angle_beta   90.00
_cell.angle_gamma   90.00
#
_symmetry.space_group_name_H-M   'P 1'
#
loop_
_entity.id
_entity.type
_entity.pdbx_description
1 polymer ?
#
loop_
_entity_poly.entity_id
_entity_poly.type
_entity_poly.pdbx_seq_one_letter_code
_entity_poly.pdbx_strand_id
1 'polypeptide(L)'
;RYSNRRVDYRKRHDRVQRQINSWHRQLAALTKAYLHWKTHGPPEPSDGGSGGILVYSFRGIRYETLQYVSQSNSINETLAFHGLIGSSPESPKLAFTFHFLETYRQLHRVCPRLSIEAMASALQHLHKQPRKPYLGRQLSSALDAYLSIRRSIDGQVLHALGRDNPDSQAQNVCAPCCYRLEGEVPLRPSMLAACDGNNSLKLIDSTFRPGEMRLDDRVLPSFRYLEPEVVDIFKDDVARSRDTPGTSPARTPTPAQPPPDMPNEDIAWLNAIELGQDTREQMDACVERWRAAGPEARKKMVALFAVSGIFLTVCRHGHVLVICDMIRSGELWVLVFISVWLFGADKSMTG
;
A
#
# COMPACT_ATOMS: atom_id res chain seq x y z
N ARG A 1 -20.45 -48.60 -4.09
CA ARG A 1 -19.03 -48.16 -4.11
C ARG A 1 -18.96 -46.74 -3.57
N TYR A 2 -18.69 -46.57 -2.28
CA TYR A 2 -18.56 -45.25 -1.66
C TYR A 2 -17.19 -44.67 -2.03
N SER A 3 -17.16 -43.53 -2.72
CA SER A 3 -15.92 -42.84 -3.05
C SER A 3 -15.29 -42.32 -1.76
N ASN A 4 -14.10 -42.83 -1.42
CA ASN A 4 -13.25 -42.26 -0.38
C ASN A 4 -12.85 -40.83 -0.80
N ARG A 5 -13.67 -39.83 -0.46
CA ARG A 5 -13.29 -38.43 -0.61
C ARG A 5 -12.19 -38.18 0.41
N ARG A 6 -10.94 -38.13 -0.05
CA ARG A 6 -9.81 -37.67 0.77
C ARG A 6 -10.20 -36.32 1.37
N VAL A 7 -10.30 -36.27 2.69
CA VAL A 7 -10.56 -35.03 3.42
C VAL A 7 -9.31 -34.17 3.29
N ASP A 8 -9.46 -32.99 2.67
CA ASP A 8 -8.36 -32.04 2.55
C ASP A 8 -8.25 -31.22 3.84
N TYR A 9 -7.31 -31.60 4.71
CA TYR A 9 -7.03 -30.89 5.95
C TYR A 9 -6.32 -29.55 5.75
N ARG A 10 -5.92 -29.20 4.52
CA ARG A 10 -5.22 -27.93 4.25
C ARG A 10 -6.18 -26.77 4.44
N LYS A 11 -5.78 -25.82 5.29
CA LYS A 11 -6.51 -24.58 5.52
C LYS A 11 -6.40 -23.68 4.29
N ARG A 12 -7.29 -22.68 4.19
CA ARG A 12 -7.19 -21.63 3.15
C ARG A 12 -5.82 -20.94 3.20
N HIS A 13 -5.30 -20.73 4.41
CA HIS A 13 -3.95 -20.22 4.66
C HIS A 13 -2.89 -20.99 3.85
N ASP A 14 -2.83 -22.32 4.02
CA ASP A 14 -1.80 -23.14 3.40
C ASP A 14 -1.85 -23.06 1.87
N ARG A 15 -3.05 -22.96 1.30
CA ARG A 15 -3.23 -22.79 -0.15
C ARG A 15 -2.70 -21.44 -0.64
N VAL A 16 -3.02 -20.36 0.08
CA VAL A 16 -2.54 -19.01 -0.26
C VAL A 16 -1.03 -18.91 -0.11
N GLN A 17 -0.46 -19.42 0.99
CA GLN A 17 0.98 -19.37 1.22
C GLN A 17 1.76 -20.17 0.19
N ARG A 18 1.29 -21.37 -0.18
CA ARG A 18 1.91 -22.16 -1.26
C ARG A 18 1.88 -21.40 -2.58
N GLN A 19 0.79 -20.70 -2.89
CA GLN A 19 0.69 -19.89 -4.11
C GLN A 19 1.69 -18.73 -4.09
N ILE A 20 1.82 -18.02 -2.96
CA ILE A 20 2.81 -16.94 -2.77
C ILE A 20 4.23 -17.49 -2.98
N ASN A 21 4.59 -18.56 -2.26
CA ASN A 21 5.91 -19.17 -2.35
C ASN A 21 6.21 -19.69 -3.77
N SER A 22 5.21 -20.21 -4.46
CA SER A 22 5.37 -20.72 -5.83
C SER A 22 5.58 -19.59 -6.85
N TRP A 23 4.94 -18.43 -6.67
CA TRP A 23 5.24 -17.23 -7.45
C TRP A 23 6.63 -16.67 -7.13
N HIS A 24 7.01 -16.59 -5.85
CA HIS A 24 8.32 -16.10 -5.43
C HIS A 24 9.47 -16.92 -6.04
N ARG A 25 9.36 -18.26 -6.05
CA ARG A 25 10.37 -19.14 -6.67
C ARG A 25 10.58 -18.87 -8.17
N GLN A 26 9.54 -18.41 -8.86
CA GLN A 26 9.58 -18.15 -10.30
C GLN A 26 9.95 -16.69 -10.63
N LEU A 27 9.96 -15.78 -9.66
CA LEU A 27 10.02 -14.34 -9.89
C LEU A 27 11.26 -13.89 -10.70
N ALA A 28 12.44 -14.45 -10.41
CA ALA A 28 13.67 -14.10 -11.12
C ALA A 28 13.59 -14.47 -12.61
N ALA A 29 13.14 -15.70 -12.91
CA ALA A 29 12.95 -16.19 -14.27
C ALA A 29 11.87 -15.39 -15.02
N LEU A 30 10.73 -15.12 -14.36
CA LEU A 30 9.66 -14.30 -14.93
C LEU A 30 10.11 -12.88 -15.24
N THR A 31 10.97 -12.30 -14.40
CA THR A 31 11.51 -10.95 -14.62
C THR A 31 12.40 -10.91 -15.86
N LYS A 32 13.30 -11.88 -16.02
CA LYS A 32 14.14 -12.02 -17.21
C LYS A 32 13.29 -12.24 -18.47
N ALA A 33 12.33 -13.15 -18.42
CA ALA A 33 11.44 -13.45 -19.55
C ALA A 33 10.59 -12.24 -19.95
N TYR A 34 10.05 -11.48 -18.97
CA TYR A 34 9.33 -10.23 -19.23
C TYR A 34 10.20 -9.19 -19.93
N LEU A 35 11.44 -8.97 -19.46
CA LEU A 35 12.37 -8.02 -20.08
C LEU A 35 12.77 -8.46 -21.50
N HIS A 36 13.01 -9.76 -21.69
CA HIS A 36 13.27 -10.32 -23.02
C HIS A 36 12.09 -10.08 -23.97
N TRP A 37 10.87 -10.41 -23.55
CA TRP A 37 9.67 -10.14 -24.33
C TRP A 37 9.49 -8.65 -24.64
N LYS A 38 9.77 -7.77 -23.67
CA LYS A 38 9.65 -6.32 -23.85
C LYS A 38 10.61 -5.77 -24.92
N THR A 39 11.77 -6.41 -25.08
CA THR A 39 12.85 -5.98 -25.99
C THR A 39 12.74 -6.62 -27.38
N HIS A 40 12.39 -7.90 -27.45
CA HIS A 40 12.42 -8.67 -28.70
C HIS A 40 11.03 -9.11 -29.18
N GLY A 41 9.99 -8.99 -28.35
CA GLY A 41 8.68 -9.56 -28.62
C GLY A 41 8.62 -11.07 -28.32
N PRO A 42 7.55 -11.76 -28.77
CA PRO A 42 7.44 -13.21 -28.64
C PRO A 42 8.53 -13.92 -29.45
N PRO A 43 9.04 -15.07 -29.00
CA PRO A 43 10.03 -15.84 -29.74
C PRO A 43 9.46 -16.33 -31.07
N GLU A 44 10.33 -16.44 -32.09
CA GLU A 44 9.97 -17.00 -33.39
C GLU A 44 9.53 -18.46 -33.26
N PRO A 45 8.64 -18.94 -34.17
CA PRO A 45 8.25 -20.33 -34.20
C PRO A 45 9.47 -21.22 -34.41
N SER A 46 9.63 -22.24 -33.57
CA SER A 46 10.65 -23.28 -33.75
C SER A 46 9.97 -24.65 -33.74
N ASP A 47 10.66 -25.66 -34.26
CA ASP A 47 10.18 -27.06 -34.32
C ASP A 47 10.04 -27.75 -32.95
N GLY A 48 10.05 -26.98 -31.87
CA GLY A 48 9.86 -27.46 -30.51
C GLY A 48 8.42 -27.92 -30.21
N GLY A 49 8.22 -28.46 -29.02
CA GLY A 49 6.88 -28.77 -28.54
C GLY A 49 6.03 -27.50 -28.38
N SER A 50 4.72 -27.63 -28.60
CA SER A 50 3.77 -26.54 -28.41
C SER A 50 2.73 -26.89 -27.34
N GLY A 51 2.23 -25.85 -26.66
CA GLY A 51 1.19 -25.97 -25.64
C GLY A 51 0.17 -24.84 -25.77
N GLY A 52 -1.12 -25.16 -25.68
CA GLY A 52 -2.18 -24.18 -25.83
C GLY A 52 -2.75 -23.66 -24.51
N ILE A 53 -3.10 -22.38 -24.46
CA ILE A 53 -3.71 -21.73 -23.30
C ILE A 53 -4.83 -20.77 -23.69
N LEU A 54 -5.84 -20.63 -22.83
CA LEU A 54 -6.87 -19.61 -22.98
C LEU A 54 -6.34 -18.25 -22.53
N VAL A 55 -6.29 -17.29 -23.44
CA VAL A 55 -5.75 -15.94 -23.19
C VAL A 55 -6.87 -14.93 -23.06
N TYR A 56 -6.80 -14.11 -22.01
CA TYR A 56 -7.67 -12.98 -21.73
C TYR A 56 -6.94 -11.66 -22.01
N SER A 57 -7.51 -10.82 -22.88
CA SER A 57 -6.93 -9.53 -23.27
C SER A 57 -8.00 -8.57 -23.79
N PHE A 58 -7.70 -7.28 -23.91
CA PHE A 58 -8.60 -6.34 -24.59
C PHE A 58 -8.80 -6.68 -26.08
N ARG A 59 -7.87 -7.41 -26.71
CA ARG A 59 -7.98 -7.85 -28.11
C ARG A 59 -8.92 -9.05 -28.30
N GLY A 60 -9.36 -9.69 -27.22
CA GLY A 60 -10.19 -10.89 -27.29
C GLY A 60 -9.90 -11.89 -26.19
N ILE A 61 -10.84 -12.81 -26.02
CA ILE A 61 -10.67 -14.06 -25.27
C ILE A 61 -10.50 -15.17 -26.30
N ARG A 62 -9.30 -15.75 -26.40
CA ARG A 62 -8.94 -16.69 -27.47
C ARG A 62 -7.99 -17.77 -26.98
N TYR A 63 -8.03 -18.93 -27.62
CA TYR A 63 -7.04 -19.97 -27.38
C TYR A 63 -5.79 -19.67 -28.21
N GLU A 64 -4.62 -19.64 -27.58
CA GLU A 64 -3.34 -19.43 -28.25
C GLU A 64 -2.45 -20.65 -28.09
N THR A 65 -1.84 -21.09 -29.19
CA THR A 65 -0.80 -22.11 -29.19
C THR A 65 0.54 -21.43 -29.03
N LEU A 66 1.29 -21.83 -28.01
CA LEU A 66 2.57 -21.25 -27.66
C LEU A 66 3.66 -22.29 -27.84
N GLN A 67 4.79 -21.87 -28.40
CA GLN A 67 5.96 -22.72 -28.46
C GLN A 67 6.67 -22.73 -27.11
N TYR A 68 7.03 -23.93 -26.65
CA TYR A 68 7.85 -24.08 -25.45
C TYR A 68 9.24 -23.50 -25.71
N VAL A 69 9.71 -22.69 -24.76
CA VAL A 69 11.05 -22.13 -24.80
C VAL A 69 12.00 -23.11 -24.12
N SER A 70 13.02 -23.59 -24.82
CA SER A 70 13.94 -24.65 -24.34
C SER A 70 14.66 -24.32 -23.03
N GLN A 71 14.82 -23.03 -22.71
CA GLN A 71 15.44 -22.55 -21.46
C GLN A 71 14.44 -22.32 -20.32
N SER A 72 13.15 -22.58 -20.56
CA SER A 72 12.07 -22.30 -19.60
C SER A 72 11.92 -23.42 -18.58
N ASN A 73 11.95 -23.07 -17.29
CA ASN A 73 11.79 -24.00 -16.17
C ASN A 73 10.33 -24.12 -15.69
N SER A 74 9.44 -23.24 -16.15
CA SER A 74 8.02 -23.30 -15.81
C SER A 74 7.11 -22.90 -16.96
N ILE A 75 5.82 -23.27 -16.87
CA ILE A 75 4.81 -22.84 -17.85
C ILE A 75 4.70 -21.31 -17.86
N ASN A 76 4.75 -20.67 -16.69
CA ASN A 76 4.64 -19.21 -16.60
C ASN A 76 5.85 -18.48 -17.17
N GLU A 77 7.05 -19.07 -17.12
CA GLU A 77 8.22 -18.51 -17.79
C GLU A 77 8.06 -18.54 -19.32
N THR A 78 7.58 -19.66 -19.88
CA THR A 78 7.23 -19.73 -21.31
C THR A 78 6.14 -18.71 -21.65
N LEU A 79 5.07 -18.61 -20.84
CA LEU A 79 4.03 -17.59 -21.03
C LEU A 79 4.62 -16.17 -21.05
N ALA A 80 5.55 -15.88 -20.13
CA ALA A 80 6.17 -14.56 -20.03
C ALA A 80 6.99 -14.20 -21.28
N PHE A 81 7.70 -15.16 -21.89
CA PHE A 81 8.37 -14.95 -23.17
C PHE A 81 7.40 -14.59 -24.30
N HIS A 82 6.15 -15.05 -24.24
CA HIS A 82 5.09 -14.72 -25.19
C HIS A 82 4.25 -13.49 -24.77
N GLY A 83 4.63 -12.78 -23.71
CA GLY A 83 3.93 -11.58 -23.26
C GLY A 83 2.69 -11.85 -22.40
N LEU A 84 2.62 -13.03 -21.80
CA LEU A 84 1.49 -13.54 -21.04
C LEU A 84 1.92 -13.90 -19.61
N ILE A 85 0.95 -13.94 -18.70
CA ILE A 85 1.16 -14.52 -17.36
C ILE A 85 -0.06 -15.32 -16.95
N GLY A 86 0.16 -16.51 -16.41
CA GLY A 86 -0.91 -17.42 -16.01
C GLY A 86 -1.68 -16.92 -14.79
N SER A 87 -2.92 -17.39 -14.63
CA SER A 87 -3.76 -17.11 -13.46
C SER A 87 -3.30 -17.81 -12.17
N SER A 88 -2.34 -18.72 -12.26
CA SER A 88 -1.79 -19.50 -11.14
C SER A 88 -0.34 -19.94 -11.44
N PRO A 89 0.49 -20.16 -10.40
CA PRO A 89 1.92 -20.35 -10.57
C PRO A 89 2.32 -21.71 -11.15
N GLU A 90 1.58 -22.78 -10.84
CA GLU A 90 2.01 -24.16 -11.18
C GLU A 90 1.26 -24.73 -12.39
N SER A 91 -0.06 -24.57 -12.41
CA SER A 91 -0.92 -25.16 -13.46
C SER A 91 -1.95 -24.15 -13.95
N PRO A 92 -1.53 -23.08 -14.66
CA PRO A 92 -2.45 -22.08 -15.18
C PRO A 92 -3.41 -22.70 -16.20
N LYS A 93 -4.71 -22.44 -16.04
CA LYS A 93 -5.76 -22.83 -17.01
C LYS A 93 -6.09 -21.71 -18.00
N LEU A 94 -5.74 -20.49 -17.64
CA LEU A 94 -5.81 -19.32 -18.49
C LEU A 94 -4.67 -18.37 -18.15
N ALA A 95 -4.40 -17.45 -19.07
CA ALA A 95 -3.41 -16.40 -18.91
C ALA A 95 -3.98 -15.04 -19.31
N PHE A 96 -3.31 -13.98 -18.85
CA PHE A 96 -3.60 -12.61 -19.21
C PHE A 96 -2.39 -12.01 -19.93
N THR A 97 -2.62 -11.16 -20.94
CA THR A 97 -1.52 -10.43 -21.57
C THR A 97 -0.94 -9.39 -20.62
N PHE A 98 0.38 -9.18 -20.64
CA PHE A 98 1.01 -8.09 -19.88
C PHE A 98 0.47 -6.71 -20.28
N HIS A 99 0.12 -6.51 -21.56
CA HIS A 99 -0.52 -5.27 -22.01
C HIS A 99 -1.84 -4.99 -21.28
N PHE A 100 -2.71 -5.99 -21.16
CA PHE A 100 -3.96 -5.85 -20.40
C PHE A 100 -3.71 -5.49 -18.93
N LEU A 101 -2.74 -6.18 -18.28
CA LEU A 101 -2.40 -5.92 -16.87
C LEU A 101 -1.81 -4.51 -16.68
N GLU A 102 -0.97 -4.05 -17.62
CA GLU A 102 -0.43 -2.70 -17.61
C GLU A 102 -1.52 -1.65 -17.79
N THR A 103 -2.41 -1.84 -18.76
CA THR A 103 -3.56 -0.94 -18.96
C THR A 103 -4.42 -0.89 -17.70
N TYR A 104 -4.74 -2.04 -17.08
CA TYR A 104 -5.51 -2.04 -15.85
C TYR A 104 -4.78 -1.32 -14.71
N ARG A 105 -3.46 -1.55 -14.55
CA ARG A 105 -2.63 -0.84 -13.55
C ARG A 105 -2.71 0.67 -13.73
N GLN A 106 -2.63 1.18 -14.96
CA GLN A 106 -2.72 2.63 -15.20
C GLN A 106 -4.13 3.18 -14.98
N LEU A 107 -5.17 2.46 -15.40
CA LEU A 107 -6.56 2.84 -15.13
C LEU A 107 -6.86 2.89 -13.63
N HIS A 108 -6.38 1.91 -12.86
CA HIS A 108 -6.57 1.86 -11.42
C HIS A 108 -5.83 2.97 -10.68
N ARG A 109 -4.70 3.46 -11.22
CA ARG A 109 -3.98 4.61 -10.66
C ARG A 109 -4.78 5.90 -10.75
N VAL A 110 -5.51 6.10 -11.85
CA VAL A 110 -6.36 7.29 -12.08
C VAL A 110 -7.73 7.14 -11.40
N CYS A 111 -8.28 5.92 -11.39
CA CYS A 111 -9.56 5.61 -10.79
C CYS A 111 -9.44 4.41 -9.84
N PRO A 112 -9.02 4.62 -8.58
CA PRO A 112 -8.90 3.54 -7.58
C PRO A 112 -10.23 2.83 -7.25
N ARG A 113 -11.37 3.43 -7.61
CA ARG A 113 -12.69 2.81 -7.45
C ARG A 113 -12.97 1.70 -8.46
N LEU A 114 -12.16 1.59 -9.54
CA LEU A 114 -12.29 0.54 -10.55
C LEU A 114 -11.72 -0.78 -10.03
N SER A 115 -12.55 -1.53 -9.31
CA SER A 115 -12.16 -2.80 -8.68
C SER A 115 -11.72 -3.87 -9.69
N ILE A 116 -10.96 -4.86 -9.20
CA ILE A 116 -10.54 -6.02 -9.99
C ILE A 116 -11.74 -6.79 -10.55
N GLU A 117 -12.80 -6.91 -9.75
CA GLU A 117 -14.04 -7.59 -10.16
C GLU A 117 -14.79 -6.80 -11.23
N ALA A 118 -14.80 -5.47 -11.14
CA ALA A 118 -15.37 -4.61 -12.17
C ALA A 118 -14.60 -4.75 -13.48
N MET A 119 -13.26 -4.74 -13.43
CA MET A 119 -12.43 -4.95 -14.62
C MET A 119 -12.60 -6.36 -15.22
N ALA A 120 -12.62 -7.41 -14.39
CA ALA A 120 -12.87 -8.77 -14.85
C ALA A 120 -14.25 -8.92 -15.50
N SER A 121 -15.27 -8.24 -14.97
CA SER A 121 -16.61 -8.21 -15.55
C SER A 121 -16.65 -7.43 -16.86
N ALA A 122 -16.04 -6.24 -16.90
CA ALA A 122 -15.92 -5.43 -18.10
C ALA A 122 -15.24 -6.19 -19.24
N LEU A 123 -14.15 -6.90 -18.95
CA LEU A 123 -13.45 -7.73 -19.93
C LEU A 123 -14.34 -8.83 -20.51
N GLN A 124 -15.18 -9.47 -19.69
CA GLN A 124 -16.12 -10.49 -20.16
C GLN A 124 -17.25 -9.86 -21.00
N HIS A 125 -17.80 -8.73 -20.56
CA HIS A 125 -18.85 -8.02 -21.29
C HIS A 125 -18.37 -7.52 -22.66
N LEU A 126 -17.16 -6.95 -22.73
CA LEU A 126 -16.54 -6.49 -23.98
C LEU A 126 -16.46 -7.61 -25.02
N HIS A 127 -16.23 -8.85 -24.57
CA HIS A 127 -16.08 -10.03 -25.43
C HIS A 127 -17.34 -10.92 -25.46
N LYS A 128 -18.47 -10.39 -24.99
CA LYS A 128 -19.79 -11.08 -24.95
C LYS A 128 -19.72 -12.47 -24.29
N GLN A 129 -18.88 -12.61 -23.26
CA GLN A 129 -18.74 -13.84 -22.49
C GLN A 129 -19.64 -13.83 -21.24
N PRO A 130 -20.21 -14.98 -20.85
CA PRO A 130 -20.93 -15.10 -19.58
C PRO A 130 -20.04 -14.77 -18.39
N ARG A 131 -20.62 -14.17 -17.34
CA ARG A 131 -19.88 -13.84 -16.12
C ARG A 131 -19.40 -15.10 -15.40
N LYS A 132 -18.08 -15.20 -15.22
CA LYS A 132 -17.39 -16.21 -14.42
C LYS A 132 -17.03 -15.61 -13.05
N PRO A 133 -17.62 -16.08 -11.94
CA PRO A 133 -17.41 -15.48 -10.61
C PRO A 133 -15.99 -15.67 -10.06
N TYR A 134 -15.21 -16.59 -10.63
CA TYR A 134 -13.83 -16.87 -10.22
C TYR A 134 -12.79 -16.06 -11.01
N LEU A 135 -13.19 -15.33 -12.06
CA LEU A 135 -12.25 -14.60 -12.92
C LEU A 135 -11.57 -13.45 -12.16
N GLY A 136 -12.28 -12.73 -11.28
CA GLY A 136 -11.67 -11.68 -10.46
C GLY A 136 -10.52 -12.19 -9.60
N ARG A 137 -10.64 -13.39 -9.02
CA ARG A 137 -9.56 -14.03 -8.25
C ARG A 137 -8.38 -14.43 -9.14
N GLN A 138 -8.66 -14.96 -10.32
CA GLN A 138 -7.63 -15.32 -11.31
C GLN A 138 -6.86 -14.08 -11.80
N LEU A 139 -7.59 -13.00 -12.07
CA LEU A 139 -7.01 -11.71 -12.43
C LEU A 139 -6.17 -11.15 -11.27
N SER A 140 -6.67 -11.18 -10.05
CA SER A 140 -5.92 -10.74 -8.86
C SER A 140 -4.57 -11.45 -8.75
N SER A 141 -4.54 -12.79 -8.88
CA SER A 141 -3.28 -13.53 -8.81
C SER A 141 -2.31 -13.18 -9.94
N ALA A 142 -2.81 -13.00 -11.17
CA ALA A 142 -1.98 -12.63 -12.31
C ALA A 142 -1.44 -11.20 -12.18
N LEU A 143 -2.27 -10.29 -11.66
CA LEU A 143 -1.89 -8.92 -11.37
C LEU A 143 -0.85 -8.83 -10.26
N ASP A 144 -1.00 -9.59 -9.18
CA ASP A 144 -0.01 -9.65 -8.10
C ASP A 144 1.35 -10.13 -8.64
N ALA A 145 1.37 -11.20 -9.45
CA ALA A 145 2.58 -11.69 -10.10
C ALA A 145 3.20 -10.63 -11.02
N TYR A 146 2.38 -9.93 -11.82
CA TYR A 146 2.82 -8.82 -12.67
C TYR A 146 3.42 -7.67 -11.86
N LEU A 147 2.77 -7.25 -10.77
CA LEU A 147 3.28 -6.20 -9.90
C LEU A 147 4.59 -6.61 -9.23
N SER A 148 4.75 -7.87 -8.85
CA SER A 148 6.03 -8.40 -8.34
C SER A 148 7.14 -8.35 -9.38
N ILE A 149 6.87 -8.71 -10.63
CA ILE A 149 7.83 -8.56 -11.75
C ILE A 149 8.24 -7.09 -11.88
N ARG A 150 7.26 -6.16 -11.89
CA ARG A 150 7.53 -4.73 -11.98
C ARG A 150 8.39 -4.21 -10.81
N ARG A 151 8.10 -4.63 -9.57
CA ARG A 151 8.90 -4.27 -8.40
C ARG A 151 10.32 -4.82 -8.48
N SER A 152 10.50 -6.05 -8.96
CA SER A 152 11.83 -6.63 -9.16
C SER A 152 12.64 -5.82 -10.18
N ILE A 153 12.03 -5.40 -11.28
CA ILE A 153 12.67 -4.53 -12.29
C ILE A 153 13.00 -3.17 -11.69
N ASP A 154 12.05 -2.53 -10.99
CA ASP A 154 12.29 -1.23 -10.35
C ASP A 154 13.46 -1.32 -9.33
N GLY A 155 13.55 -2.43 -8.59
CA GLY A 155 14.70 -2.72 -7.71
C GLY A 155 16.02 -2.92 -8.45
N GLN A 156 16.04 -3.64 -9.56
CA GLN A 156 17.23 -3.80 -10.41
C GLN A 156 17.69 -2.47 -10.99
N VAL A 157 16.76 -1.61 -11.41
CA VAL A 157 17.06 -0.26 -11.91
C VAL A 157 17.63 0.60 -10.79
N LEU A 158 17.04 0.59 -9.60
CA LEU A 158 17.58 1.34 -8.46
C LEU A 158 18.98 0.88 -8.09
N HIS A 159 19.23 -0.43 -8.06
CA HIS A 159 20.56 -0.99 -7.81
C HIS A 159 21.57 -0.56 -8.88
N ALA A 160 21.21 -0.66 -10.18
CA ALA A 160 22.08 -0.23 -11.28
C ALA A 160 22.39 1.28 -11.25
N LEU A 161 21.50 2.09 -10.68
CA LEU A 161 21.70 3.52 -10.48
C LEU A 161 22.41 3.87 -9.16
N GLY A 162 22.78 2.89 -8.32
CA GLY A 162 23.36 3.12 -7.00
C GLY A 162 22.40 3.79 -6.01
N ARG A 163 21.09 3.56 -6.17
CA ARG A 163 19.99 4.17 -5.39
C ARG A 163 19.17 3.14 -4.62
N ASP A 164 19.74 1.98 -4.33
CA ASP A 164 19.10 0.91 -3.55
C ASP A 164 19.10 1.18 -2.03
N ASN A 165 20.01 2.02 -1.53
CA ASN A 165 20.03 2.46 -0.13
C ASN A 165 18.80 3.34 0.22
N PRO A 166 18.04 3.04 1.30
CA PRO A 166 16.95 3.87 1.81
C PRO A 166 17.28 5.36 1.98
N ASP A 167 18.46 5.72 2.50
CA ASP A 167 18.82 7.13 2.72
C ASP A 167 18.94 7.88 1.39
N SER A 168 19.58 7.25 0.40
CA SER A 168 19.68 7.80 -0.94
C SER A 168 18.28 7.95 -1.57
N GLN A 169 17.37 7.01 -1.33
CA GLN A 169 16.00 7.15 -1.82
C GLN A 169 15.26 8.28 -1.13
N ALA A 170 15.40 8.43 0.20
CA ALA A 170 14.81 9.50 1.00
C ALA A 170 15.27 10.90 0.55
N GLN A 171 16.57 11.06 0.29
CA GLN A 171 17.17 12.30 -0.21
C GLN A 171 16.74 12.65 -1.65
N ASN A 172 16.21 11.67 -2.40
CA ASN A 172 15.81 11.85 -3.80
C ASN A 172 14.30 11.69 -4.03
N VAL A 173 13.48 11.65 -2.98
CA VAL A 173 12.02 11.43 -3.11
C VAL A 173 11.34 12.50 -3.94
N CYS A 174 11.68 13.76 -3.67
CA CYS A 174 11.13 14.91 -4.35
C CYS A 174 12.29 15.83 -4.69
N ALA A 175 12.70 15.86 -5.97
CA ALA A 175 13.81 16.70 -6.40
C ALA A 175 13.62 18.17 -5.96
N PRO A 176 12.45 18.80 -6.14
CA PRO A 176 12.23 20.17 -5.66
C PRO A 176 12.31 20.39 -4.14
N CYS A 177 12.12 19.35 -3.32
CA CYS A 177 12.15 19.50 -1.86
C CYS A 177 13.46 19.00 -1.22
N CYS A 178 14.11 18.01 -1.83
CA CYS A 178 15.21 17.28 -1.21
C CYS A 178 16.57 17.52 -1.92
N TYR A 179 16.56 17.95 -3.18
CA TYR A 179 17.79 18.17 -3.95
C TYR A 179 18.18 19.65 -3.92
N ARG A 180 19.18 20.00 -3.10
CA ARG A 180 19.70 21.37 -2.95
C ARG A 180 20.90 21.61 -3.87
N LEU A 181 20.91 22.72 -4.58
CA LEU A 181 22.01 23.13 -5.45
C LEU A 181 23.06 23.97 -4.70
N GLU A 182 24.29 23.96 -5.19
CA GLU A 182 25.35 24.87 -4.71
C GLU A 182 24.93 26.33 -4.93
N GLY A 183 24.99 27.14 -3.88
CA GLY A 183 24.58 28.54 -3.91
C GLY A 183 23.07 28.79 -3.87
N GLU A 184 22.25 27.75 -3.74
CA GLU A 184 20.79 27.91 -3.56
C GLU A 184 20.47 28.59 -2.23
N VAL A 185 19.53 29.55 -2.26
CA VAL A 185 19.08 30.25 -1.05
C VAL A 185 18.36 29.26 -0.12
N PRO A 186 18.78 29.10 1.15
CA PRO A 186 18.13 28.19 2.07
C PRO A 186 16.68 28.58 2.34
N LEU A 187 15.74 27.69 1.99
CA LEU A 187 14.32 27.87 2.27
C LEU A 187 13.99 27.62 3.75
N ARG A 188 13.13 28.48 4.33
CA ARG A 188 12.58 28.34 5.70
C ARG A 188 11.06 28.59 5.66
N PRO A 189 10.22 27.55 5.72
CA PRO A 189 10.56 26.12 5.83
C PRO A 189 11.16 25.55 4.53
N SER A 190 12.01 24.53 4.65
CA SER A 190 12.69 23.86 3.52
C SER A 190 11.79 22.89 2.75
N MET A 191 10.72 22.42 3.39
CA MET A 191 9.72 21.56 2.79
C MET A 191 8.35 21.89 3.39
N LEU A 192 7.32 21.90 2.54
CA LEU A 192 5.93 21.87 2.98
C LEU A 192 5.41 20.46 2.78
N ALA A 193 4.93 19.86 3.86
CA ALA A 193 4.34 18.53 3.87
C ALA A 193 2.92 18.59 4.46
N ALA A 194 2.05 17.74 3.93
CA ALA A 194 0.74 17.46 4.48
C ALA A 194 0.73 16.01 4.97
N CYS A 195 0.11 15.78 6.12
CA CYS A 195 -0.11 14.44 6.66
C CYS A 195 -1.60 14.29 6.91
N ASP A 196 -2.17 13.17 6.47
CA ASP A 196 -3.57 12.84 6.70
C ASP A 196 -3.73 11.37 7.07
N GLY A 197 -4.79 11.07 7.83
CA GLY A 197 -5.15 9.73 8.28
C GLY A 197 -6.38 9.22 7.55
N ASN A 198 -6.34 7.99 7.04
CA ASN A 198 -7.52 7.31 6.51
C ASN A 198 -8.06 6.29 7.51
N ASN A 199 -9.14 6.66 8.21
CA ASN A 199 -9.79 5.86 9.24
C ASN A 199 -10.74 4.76 8.70
N SER A 200 -10.78 4.52 7.39
CA SER A 200 -11.68 3.51 6.79
C SER A 200 -11.07 2.10 6.71
N LEU A 201 -9.74 2.00 6.73
CA LEU A 201 -9.02 0.74 6.61
C LEU A 201 -8.76 0.14 7.99
N LYS A 202 -9.69 -0.71 8.45
CA LYS A 202 -9.63 -1.25 9.81
C LYS A 202 -9.31 -2.74 9.83
N LEU A 203 -8.34 -3.11 10.65
CA LEU A 203 -8.02 -4.49 10.98
C LEU A 203 -8.54 -4.80 12.38
N ILE A 204 -9.45 -5.77 12.50
CA ILE A 204 -9.94 -6.23 13.81
C ILE A 204 -8.82 -6.98 14.54
N ASP A 205 -8.62 -6.65 15.81
CA ASP A 205 -7.64 -7.29 16.67
C ASP A 205 -8.02 -8.76 16.92
N SER A 206 -7.02 -9.64 16.90
CA SER A 206 -7.20 -11.08 17.09
C SER A 206 -7.84 -11.44 18.43
N THR A 207 -7.69 -10.61 19.46
CA THR A 207 -8.34 -10.80 20.78
C THR A 207 -9.86 -10.77 20.69
N PHE A 208 -10.43 -10.10 19.69
CA PHE A 208 -11.88 -10.00 19.48
C PHE A 208 -12.39 -10.88 18.34
N ARG A 209 -11.50 -11.52 17.58
CA ARG A 209 -11.88 -12.35 16.42
C ARG A 209 -11.70 -13.84 16.75
N PRO A 210 -12.76 -14.67 16.67
CA PRO A 210 -12.61 -16.09 16.87
C PRO A 210 -11.78 -16.73 15.74
N GLY A 211 -10.86 -17.62 16.14
CA GLY A 211 -9.99 -18.39 15.24
C GLY A 211 -8.52 -17.99 15.33
N GLU A 212 -7.66 -18.73 14.62
CA GLU A 212 -6.23 -18.42 14.53
C GLU A 212 -6.00 -17.23 13.58
N MET A 213 -5.16 -16.29 14.01
CA MET A 213 -4.73 -15.19 13.16
C MET A 213 -3.96 -15.73 11.96
N ARG A 214 -4.35 -15.30 10.75
CA ARG A 214 -3.58 -15.59 9.54
C ARG A 214 -2.38 -14.65 9.50
N LEU A 215 -1.18 -15.20 9.72
CA LEU A 215 0.06 -14.46 9.48
C LEU A 215 0.17 -14.14 7.98
N ASP A 216 0.63 -12.92 7.70
CA ASP A 216 0.98 -12.46 6.36
C ASP A 216 2.47 -12.12 6.38
N ASP A 217 3.29 -12.97 5.79
CA ASP A 217 4.75 -12.84 5.78
C ASP A 217 5.26 -11.99 4.61
N ARG A 218 4.34 -11.36 3.87
CA ARG A 218 4.69 -10.49 2.75
C ARG A 218 5.18 -9.16 3.28
N VAL A 219 6.44 -8.84 2.97
CA VAL A 219 7.03 -7.54 3.22
C VAL A 219 6.99 -6.72 1.94
N LEU A 220 6.56 -5.45 2.04
CA LEU A 220 6.65 -4.51 0.91
C LEU A 220 8.06 -3.90 0.92
N PRO A 221 8.92 -4.15 -0.09
CA PRO A 221 10.28 -3.63 -0.11
C PRO A 221 10.27 -2.15 -0.51
N SER A 222 9.86 -1.28 0.41
CA SER A 222 9.78 0.17 0.20
C SER A 222 10.12 0.90 1.48
N PHE A 223 11.16 1.74 1.45
CA PHE A 223 11.54 2.60 2.59
C PHE A 223 10.41 3.55 3.04
N ARG A 224 9.42 3.79 2.17
CA ARG A 224 8.27 4.64 2.50
C ARG A 224 7.33 4.00 3.50
N TYR A 225 7.25 2.67 3.56
CA TYR A 225 6.34 1.99 4.47
C TYR A 225 7.06 1.75 5.78
N LEU A 226 6.61 2.41 6.84
CA LEU A 226 7.20 2.28 8.17
C LEU A 226 6.55 1.10 8.87
N GLU A 227 7.38 0.14 9.25
CA GLU A 227 6.93 -1.03 10.00
C GLU A 227 6.53 -0.65 11.44
N PRO A 228 5.60 -1.39 12.05
CA PRO A 228 5.12 -1.15 13.42
C PRO A 228 6.25 -0.97 14.43
N GLU A 229 7.30 -1.79 14.33
CA GLU A 229 8.43 -1.79 15.26
C GLU A 229 9.19 -0.46 15.25
N VAL A 230 9.25 0.20 14.09
CA VAL A 230 9.92 1.51 13.95
C VAL A 230 9.07 2.62 14.57
N VAL A 231 7.74 2.51 14.46
CA VAL A 231 6.79 3.50 15.00
C VAL A 231 6.64 3.36 16.52
N ASP A 232 6.61 2.14 17.04
CA ASP A 232 6.35 1.84 18.45
C ASP A 232 7.42 2.34 19.42
N ILE A 233 8.64 2.63 18.95
CA ILE A 233 9.71 3.24 19.76
C ILE A 233 9.27 4.60 20.35
N PHE A 234 8.35 5.29 19.67
CA PHE A 234 7.90 6.63 20.02
C PHE A 234 6.64 6.65 20.88
N LYS A 235 6.07 5.49 21.24
CA LYS A 235 4.78 5.39 21.95
C LYS A 235 4.69 6.14 23.29
N ASP A 236 5.82 6.49 23.91
CA ASP A 236 5.92 7.10 25.24
C ASP A 236 6.45 8.56 25.24
N ASP A 237 6.78 9.15 24.08
CA ASP A 237 7.52 10.43 24.01
C ASP A 237 6.73 11.69 24.47
N VAL A 238 5.42 11.80 24.21
CA VAL A 238 4.43 12.80 24.69
C VAL A 238 4.21 12.70 26.19
N ALA A 239 4.12 11.49 26.76
CA ALA A 239 4.00 11.33 28.22
C ALA A 239 5.24 11.91 28.91
N ARG A 240 6.43 11.61 28.38
CA ARG A 240 7.70 12.17 28.83
C ARG A 240 7.82 13.68 28.60
N SER A 241 7.27 14.22 27.50
CA SER A 241 7.25 15.67 27.26
C SER A 241 6.35 16.43 28.24
N ARG A 242 5.32 15.77 28.78
CA ARG A 242 4.44 16.34 29.82
C ARG A 242 5.07 16.28 31.21
N ASP A 243 6.00 15.36 31.43
CA ASP A 243 6.65 15.11 32.71
C ASP A 243 7.99 15.85 32.89
N THR A 244 8.43 16.69 31.95
CA THR A 244 9.69 17.44 32.10
C THR A 244 9.49 18.65 33.03
N PRO A 245 10.07 18.70 34.24
CA PRO A 245 9.93 19.83 35.14
C PRO A 245 11.09 20.81 34.90
N GLY A 246 10.80 21.95 34.27
CA GLY A 246 11.72 23.10 34.28
C GLY A 246 11.87 23.84 32.96
N THR A 247 10.96 24.78 32.72
CA THR A 247 11.22 26.23 32.54
C THR A 247 9.88 26.82 32.15
N SER A 248 9.19 27.48 33.08
CA SER A 248 7.95 28.18 32.78
C SER A 248 8.28 29.51 32.11
N PRO A 249 7.98 29.75 30.82
CA PRO A 249 7.60 31.09 30.41
C PRO A 249 6.18 31.34 30.94
N ALA A 250 5.93 32.57 31.36
CA ALA A 250 4.68 33.01 31.96
C ALA A 250 3.44 32.41 31.27
N ARG A 251 2.50 31.91 32.08
CA ARG A 251 1.17 31.40 31.69
C ARG A 251 0.50 32.38 30.73
N THR A 252 0.66 32.11 29.44
CA THR A 252 -0.18 32.61 28.38
C THR A 252 -1.25 31.54 28.18
N PRO A 253 -2.56 31.84 28.28
CA PRO A 253 -3.59 30.82 28.20
C PRO A 253 -3.55 30.17 26.82
N THR A 254 -3.17 28.89 26.81
CA THR A 254 -3.11 28.03 25.64
C THR A 254 -4.50 27.95 24.97
N PRO A 255 -4.64 28.16 23.65
CA PRO A 255 -5.86 27.79 22.95
C PRO A 255 -6.05 26.27 23.07
N ALA A 256 -7.26 25.84 23.40
CA ALA A 256 -7.65 24.45 23.46
C ALA A 256 -7.27 23.69 22.18
N GLN A 257 -6.81 22.46 22.35
CA GLN A 257 -6.50 21.52 21.26
C GLN A 257 -7.72 21.35 20.33
N PRO A 258 -7.55 21.35 18.99
CA PRO A 258 -8.65 21.02 18.09
C PRO A 258 -9.04 19.54 18.25
N PRO A 259 -10.34 19.20 18.19
CA PRO A 259 -10.83 17.82 18.33
C PRO A 259 -10.44 16.94 17.13
N PRO A 260 -10.30 15.62 17.32
CA PRO A 260 -10.26 14.67 16.21
C PRO A 260 -11.67 14.49 15.63
N ASP A 261 -11.76 14.40 14.31
CA ASP A 261 -12.96 14.12 13.50
C ASP A 261 -13.99 15.27 13.38
N MET A 262 -13.66 16.29 12.58
CA MET A 262 -14.68 17.05 11.85
C MET A 262 -14.94 16.36 10.50
N PRO A 263 -16.20 16.06 10.12
CA PRO A 263 -16.54 15.88 8.72
C PRO A 263 -16.34 17.25 8.05
N ASN A 264 -15.58 17.26 6.95
CA ASN A 264 -15.35 18.47 6.17
C ASN A 264 -16.66 18.90 5.48
N GLU A 265 -17.40 19.81 6.13
CA GLU A 265 -18.33 20.73 5.47
C GLU A 265 -18.10 22.14 6.03
N ASP A 266 -17.48 22.98 5.20
CA ASP A 266 -17.51 24.44 5.18
C ASP A 266 -17.82 25.18 6.49
N ILE A 267 -16.79 25.49 7.29
CA ILE A 267 -16.84 26.65 8.19
C ILE A 267 -15.54 27.44 8.05
N ALA A 268 -15.66 28.61 7.45
CA ALA A 268 -14.63 29.64 7.41
C ALA A 268 -14.09 29.86 8.83
N TRP A 269 -12.77 29.75 8.97
CA TRP A 269 -12.02 30.15 10.16
C TRP A 269 -12.50 31.53 10.65
N LEU A 270 -13.38 31.55 11.67
CA LEU A 270 -13.44 32.70 12.57
C LEU A 270 -12.28 32.53 13.53
N ASN A 271 -11.32 33.45 13.46
CA ASN A 271 -10.26 33.55 14.44
C ASN A 271 -10.91 33.68 15.83
N ALA A 272 -10.77 32.65 16.67
CA ALA A 272 -11.28 32.63 18.05
C ALA A 272 -10.72 33.75 18.95
N ILE A 273 -9.82 34.57 18.43
CA ILE A 273 -9.24 35.75 19.06
C ILE A 273 -10.21 36.95 18.98
N GLU A 274 -11.19 36.95 18.07
CA GLU A 274 -12.13 38.07 17.85
C GLU A 274 -13.52 37.87 18.47
N LEU A 275 -13.81 36.69 19.05
CA LEU A 275 -15.09 36.39 19.69
C LEU A 275 -15.11 36.87 21.15
N GLY A 276 -16.16 37.61 21.52
CA GLY A 276 -16.40 38.03 22.90
C GLY A 276 -16.46 36.85 23.87
N GLN A 277 -16.08 37.06 25.13
CA GLN A 277 -15.95 36.02 26.16
C GLN A 277 -17.19 35.12 26.26
N ASP A 278 -18.39 35.71 26.21
CA ASP A 278 -19.66 34.99 26.30
C ASP A 278 -19.87 33.96 25.18
N THR A 279 -19.41 34.27 23.95
CA THR A 279 -19.56 33.37 22.79
C THR A 279 -18.57 32.21 22.85
N ARG A 280 -17.39 32.45 23.45
CA ARG A 280 -16.35 31.46 23.67
C ARG A 280 -16.77 30.43 24.72
N GLU A 281 -17.35 30.91 25.84
CA GLU A 281 -17.89 30.05 26.90
C GLU A 281 -19.08 29.20 26.42
N GLN A 282 -19.93 29.75 25.55
CA GLN A 282 -21.01 28.98 24.91
C GLN A 282 -20.48 27.90 23.97
N MET A 283 -19.42 28.20 23.20
CA MET A 283 -18.75 27.21 22.34
C MET A 283 -18.12 26.09 23.17
N ASP A 284 -17.41 26.41 24.25
CA ASP A 284 -16.77 25.43 25.12
C ASP A 284 -17.82 24.54 25.82
N ALA A 285 -18.93 25.14 26.29
CA ALA A 285 -20.06 24.38 26.84
C ALA A 285 -20.73 23.47 25.79
N CYS A 286 -20.74 23.88 24.52
CA CYS A 286 -21.27 23.08 23.41
C CYS A 286 -20.33 21.92 23.08
N VAL A 287 -19.01 22.16 23.03
CA VAL A 287 -17.97 21.14 22.80
C VAL A 287 -17.96 20.11 23.94
N GLU A 288 -18.08 20.54 25.19
CA GLU A 288 -18.15 19.64 26.35
C GLU A 288 -19.44 18.80 26.35
N ARG A 289 -20.60 19.41 26.08
CA ARG A 289 -21.86 18.66 25.93
C ARG A 289 -21.82 17.69 24.75
N TRP A 290 -21.16 18.04 23.66
CA TRP A 290 -21.01 17.18 22.50
C TRP A 290 -20.03 16.02 22.74
N ARG A 291 -18.90 16.27 23.44
CA ARG A 291 -17.97 15.23 23.92
C ARG A 291 -18.66 14.24 24.86
N ALA A 292 -19.53 14.75 25.75
CA ALA A 292 -20.33 13.93 26.67
C ALA A 292 -21.47 13.17 25.96
N ALA A 293 -22.01 13.70 24.86
CA ALA A 293 -23.07 13.08 24.05
C ALA A 293 -22.56 12.06 23.02
N GLY A 294 -21.24 11.95 22.82
CA GLY A 294 -20.66 10.88 22.02
C GLY A 294 -20.89 9.53 22.71
N PRO A 295 -21.58 8.55 22.08
CA PRO A 295 -21.88 7.31 22.77
C PRO A 295 -20.56 6.63 23.15
N GLU A 296 -20.37 6.34 24.44
CA GLU A 296 -19.27 5.53 24.99
C GLU A 296 -19.03 4.22 24.21
N ALA A 297 -20.08 3.72 23.53
CA ALA A 297 -20.00 2.62 22.58
C ALA A 297 -19.01 2.85 21.41
N ARG A 298 -18.83 4.09 20.93
CA ARG A 298 -17.85 4.44 19.86
C ARG A 298 -16.42 4.36 20.36
N LYS A 299 -16.11 4.73 21.61
CA LYS A 299 -14.78 4.54 22.21
C LYS A 299 -14.44 3.06 22.38
N LYS A 300 -15.41 2.25 22.82
CA LYS A 300 -15.27 0.78 22.86
C LYS A 300 -15.11 0.15 21.47
N MET A 301 -15.69 0.76 20.43
CA MET A 301 -15.58 0.30 19.05
C MET A 301 -14.17 0.52 18.45
N VAL A 302 -13.45 1.57 18.84
CA VAL A 302 -12.04 1.77 18.43
C VAL A 302 -11.12 0.74 19.08
N ALA A 303 -11.42 0.37 20.34
CA ALA A 303 -10.75 -0.72 21.05
C ALA A 303 -11.02 -2.13 20.49
N LEU A 304 -11.69 -2.25 19.33
CA LEU A 304 -11.82 -3.50 18.56
C LEU A 304 -10.68 -3.70 17.55
N PHE A 305 -10.07 -2.61 17.06
CA PHE A 305 -9.17 -2.67 15.91
C PHE A 305 -7.70 -2.69 16.31
N ALA A 306 -6.91 -3.60 15.75
CA ALA A 306 -5.45 -3.59 15.87
C ALA A 306 -4.85 -2.46 15.02
N VAL A 307 -5.43 -2.25 13.83
CA VAL A 307 -5.12 -1.12 12.93
C VAL A 307 -6.41 -0.35 12.67
N SER A 308 -6.45 0.94 12.98
CA SER A 308 -7.62 1.82 12.83
C SER A 308 -7.66 2.57 11.50
N GLY A 309 -6.57 2.53 10.73
CA GLY A 309 -6.39 3.27 9.50
C GLY A 309 -4.95 3.24 8.98
N ILE A 310 -4.63 4.15 8.07
CA ILE A 310 -3.26 4.43 7.63
C ILE A 310 -2.98 5.92 7.73
N PHE A 311 -1.75 6.31 8.04
CA PHE A 311 -1.26 7.66 7.84
C PHE A 311 -0.50 7.76 6.52
N LEU A 312 -0.72 8.86 5.80
CA LEU A 312 0.00 9.18 4.59
C LEU A 312 0.58 10.58 4.71
N THR A 313 1.87 10.71 4.40
CA THR A 313 2.54 12.01 4.31
C THR A 313 2.96 12.28 2.89
N VAL A 314 2.60 13.46 2.41
CA VAL A 314 2.96 13.93 1.06
C VAL A 314 3.63 15.29 1.14
N CYS A 315 4.61 15.53 0.28
CA CYS A 315 5.08 16.89 0.06
C CYS A 315 4.06 17.70 -0.76
N ARG A 316 4.21 19.03 -0.80
CA ARG A 316 3.37 19.91 -1.63
C ARG A 316 3.38 19.57 -3.14
N HIS A 317 4.40 18.84 -3.62
CA HIS A 317 4.51 18.39 -5.02
C HIS A 317 3.85 17.02 -5.26
N GLY A 318 3.17 16.45 -4.26
CA GLY A 318 2.41 15.20 -4.39
C GLY A 318 3.23 13.92 -4.26
N HIS A 319 4.51 13.99 -3.91
CA HIS A 319 5.29 12.79 -3.62
C HIS A 319 4.97 12.25 -2.23
N VAL A 320 4.68 10.95 -2.16
CA VAL A 320 4.56 10.21 -0.91
C VAL A 320 5.94 10.12 -0.25
N LEU A 321 6.04 10.69 0.95
CA LEU A 321 7.23 10.70 1.78
C LEU A 321 7.29 9.42 2.62
N VAL A 322 6.26 9.20 3.43
CA VAL A 322 6.09 8.01 4.26
C VAL A 322 4.62 7.61 4.36
N ILE A 323 4.39 6.33 4.66
CA ILE A 323 3.11 5.71 4.93
C ILE A 323 3.29 4.74 6.10
N CYS A 324 2.34 4.68 7.01
CA CYS A 324 2.36 3.71 8.10
C CYS A 324 0.94 3.36 8.55
N ASP A 325 0.79 2.24 9.23
CA ASP A 325 -0.48 1.85 9.83
C ASP A 325 -0.80 2.72 11.07
N MET A 326 -2.08 3.03 11.27
CA MET A 326 -2.58 3.64 12.50
C MET A 326 -2.79 2.54 13.53
N ILE A 327 -1.80 2.31 14.37
CA ILE A 327 -1.84 1.33 15.46
C ILE A 327 -2.23 2.06 16.74
N ARG A 328 -2.93 1.41 17.67
CA ARG A 328 -3.42 2.06 18.90
C ARG A 328 -2.36 2.79 19.73
N SER A 329 -1.13 2.27 19.77
CA SER A 329 0.04 2.91 20.41
C SER A 329 0.57 4.11 19.61
N GLY A 330 0.22 4.21 18.33
CA GLY A 330 0.76 5.07 17.27
C GLY A 330 -0.10 6.28 16.86
N GLU A 331 -1.37 6.37 17.30
CA GLU A 331 -2.36 7.36 16.81
C GLU A 331 -1.97 8.84 17.07
N LEU A 332 -1.00 9.12 17.96
CA LEU A 332 -0.53 10.46 18.32
C LEU A 332 0.85 10.85 17.72
N TRP A 333 1.51 9.97 16.96
CA TRP A 333 2.99 10.01 16.83
C TRP A 333 3.56 10.23 15.44
N VAL A 334 2.72 10.18 14.40
CA VAL A 334 3.23 10.23 13.03
C VAL A 334 3.85 11.58 12.68
N LEU A 335 3.31 12.69 13.19
CA LEU A 335 3.86 14.04 12.94
C LEU A 335 5.25 14.27 13.55
N VAL A 336 5.51 13.73 14.76
CA VAL A 336 6.84 13.84 15.42
C VAL A 336 7.86 12.92 14.74
N PHE A 337 7.41 11.75 14.26
CA PHE A 337 8.28 10.83 13.54
C PHE A 337 8.70 11.39 12.18
N ILE A 338 7.77 11.93 11.39
CA ILE A 338 8.05 12.54 10.08
C ILE A 338 9.10 13.64 10.21
N SER A 339 9.04 14.46 11.27
CA SER A 339 10.01 15.53 11.47
C SER A 339 11.41 14.99 11.81
N VAL A 340 11.52 13.96 12.65
CA VAL A 340 12.81 13.34 12.99
C VAL A 340 13.40 12.57 11.79
N TRP A 341 12.57 11.85 11.05
CA TRP A 341 12.99 10.97 9.96
C TRP A 341 13.28 11.72 8.65
N LEU A 342 12.52 12.77 8.29
CA LEU A 342 12.79 13.57 7.09
C LEU A 342 13.88 14.64 7.28
N PHE A 343 14.07 15.14 8.50
CA PHE A 343 15.00 16.24 8.76
C PHE A 343 16.25 15.85 9.54
N GLY A 344 16.44 14.55 9.83
CA GLY A 344 17.67 14.04 10.45
C GLY A 344 17.93 14.68 11.81
N ALA A 345 16.91 14.75 12.67
CA ALA A 345 17.14 15.14 14.06
C ALA A 345 17.79 13.96 14.78
N ASP A 346 19.12 13.95 14.76
CA ASP A 346 19.94 13.09 15.60
C ASP A 346 19.49 13.30 17.06
N LYS A 347 18.87 12.27 17.67
CA LYS A 347 18.46 12.30 19.09
C LYS A 347 19.66 12.48 20.04
N SER A 348 20.89 12.53 19.53
CA SER A 348 22.13 12.72 20.29
C SER A 348 22.57 14.19 20.49
N MET A 349 21.89 15.19 19.90
CA MET A 349 22.28 16.61 20.02
C MET A 349 21.27 17.53 20.74
N THR A 350 20.50 16.99 21.67
CA THR A 350 19.82 17.81 22.69
C THR A 350 20.04 17.18 24.06
N GLY A 351 21.25 17.37 24.58
CA GLY A 351 21.55 17.26 26.01
C GLY A 351 21.36 18.59 26.70
#